data_AF-A0A347VPG3-F1
#
_entry.id   AF-A0A347VPG3-F1
#
_cell.length_a   1.000
_cell.length_b   1.000
_cell.length_c   1.000
_cell.angle_alpha   90.00
_cell.angle_beta   90.00
_cell.angle_gamma   90.00
#
_symmetry.space_group_name_H-M   'P 1'
#
loop_
_entity.id
_entity.type
_entity.pdbx_description
1 polymer ?
#
loop_
_entity_poly.entity_id
_entity_poly.type
_entity_poly.pdbx_seq_one_letter_code
_entity_poly.pdbx_strand_id
1 'polypeptide(L)' 'MFERINQIIRNIESIEDELTIALNMAKITLEDYIMIKRGSADMPEGLNMSLFSQVDEQVMALKQEIDTLNKLKREWFVF' A
#
# COMPACT_ATOMS: atom_id res chain seq x y z
N MET A 1 7.32 20.09 11.67
CA MET A 1 6.17 19.15 11.81
C MET A 1 5.34 19.09 10.53
N PHE A 2 4.76 20.19 10.06
CA PHE A 2 4.06 20.22 8.76
C PHE A 2 4.92 19.77 7.57
N GLU A 3 6.21 20.11 7.57
CA GLU A 3 7.14 19.60 6.56
C GLU A 3 7.24 18.08 6.53
N ARG A 4 7.32 17.43 7.71
CA ARG A 4 7.33 15.96 7.84
C ARG A 4 6.01 15.36 7.35
N ILE A 5 4.87 15.99 7.67
CA ILE A 5 3.55 15.57 7.15
C ILE A 5 3.53 15.63 5.63
N ASN A 6 3.93 16.77 5.06
CA ASN A 6 3.93 16.97 3.62
C ASN A 6 4.83 15.97 2.90
N GLN A 7 5.98 15.61 3.49
CA GLN A 7 6.83 14.57 2.94
C GLN A 7 6.15 13.19 2.98
N ILE A 8 5.52 12.81 4.09
CA ILE A 8 4.80 11.53 4.20
C ILE A 8 3.65 11.48 3.19
N ILE A 9 2.89 12.57 3.03
CA ILE A 9 1.80 12.64 2.05
C ILE A 9 2.33 12.45 0.63
N ARG A 10 3.43 13.12 0.26
CA ARG A 10 4.06 12.93 -1.06
C ARG A 10 4.56 11.50 -1.28
N ASN A 11 5.10 10.86 -0.24
CA ASN A 11 5.51 9.46 -0.32
C ASN A 11 4.29 8.55 -0.55
N ILE A 12 3.18 8.79 0.17
CA ILE A 12 1.93 8.05 0.00
C ILE A 12 1.41 8.20 -1.44
N GLU A 13 1.33 9.43 -1.96
CA GLU A 13 0.89 9.69 -3.34
C GLU A 13 1.76 8.94 -4.36
N SER A 14 3.09 8.98 -4.20
CA SER A 14 4.01 8.25 -5.08
C SER A 14 3.80 6.72 -5.03
N ILE A 15 3.54 6.17 -3.84
CA ILE A 15 3.28 4.74 -3.67
C ILE A 15 1.92 4.36 -4.26
N GLU A 16 0.90 5.21 -4.12
CA GLU A 16 -0.43 4.98 -4.70
C GLU A 16 -0.37 4.91 -6.24
N ASP A 17 0.42 5.78 -6.87
CA ASP A 17 0.67 5.75 -8.32
C ASP A 17 1.34 4.43 -8.75
N GLU A 18 2.40 4.02 -8.06
CA GLU A 18 3.12 2.77 -8.36
C GLU A 18 2.26 1.52 -8.09
N LEU A 19 1.49 1.52 -6.99
CA LEU A 19 0.57 0.44 -6.65
C LEU A 19 -0.53 0.32 -7.71
N THR A 20 -1.07 1.45 -8.19
CA THR A 20 -2.07 1.45 -9.26
C THR A 20 -1.52 0.85 -10.54
N ILE A 21 -0.28 1.19 -10.91
CA ILE A 21 0.40 0.58 -12.07
C ILE A 21 0.55 -0.93 -11.86
N ALA A 22 1.05 -1.37 -10.70
CA ALA A 22 1.26 -2.78 -10.40
C ALA A 22 -0.04 -3.60 -10.42
N LEU A 23 -1.13 -3.06 -9.85
CA LEU A 23 -2.45 -3.67 -9.87
C LEU A 23 -2.99 -3.81 -11.30
N ASN A 24 -2.85 -2.77 -12.12
CA ASN A 24 -3.26 -2.80 -13.52
C ASN A 24 -2.47 -3.84 -14.34
N MET A 25 -1.16 -3.96 -14.11
CA MET A 25 -0.33 -4.97 -14.76
C MET A 25 -0.71 -6.39 -14.32
N ALA A 26 -0.99 -6.57 -13.03
CA ALA A 26 -1.46 -7.82 -12.46
C ALA A 26 -2.91 -8.16 -12.84
N LYS A 27 -3.66 -7.19 -13.40
CA LYS A 27 -5.09 -7.30 -13.74
C LYS A 27 -5.97 -7.69 -12.55
N ILE A 28 -5.63 -7.18 -11.37
CA ILE A 28 -6.38 -7.39 -10.13
C ILE A 28 -6.69 -6.04 -9.49
N THR A 29 -7.78 -5.99 -8.73
CA THR A 29 -8.07 -4.85 -7.86
C THR A 29 -7.32 -4.98 -6.52
N LEU A 30 -7.30 -3.90 -5.72
CA LEU A 30 -6.79 -3.97 -4.36
C LEU A 30 -7.63 -4.92 -3.49
N GLU A 31 -8.95 -5.00 -3.74
CA GLU A 31 -9.84 -5.92 -3.04
C GLU A 31 -9.48 -7.38 -3.35
N ASP A 32 -9.25 -7.71 -4.62
CA ASP A 32 -8.78 -9.05 -5.03
C ASP A 32 -7.46 -9.40 -4.34
N TYR A 33 -6.49 -8.48 -4.33
CA TYR A 33 -5.22 -8.67 -3.61
C TYR A 33 -5.46 -8.99 -2.12
N ILE A 34 -6.34 -8.24 -1.44
CA ILE A 34 -6.65 -8.48 -0.03
C ILE A 34 -7.29 -9.85 0.18
N MET A 35 -8.24 -10.23 -0.68
CA MET A 35 -8.93 -11.52 -0.60
C MET A 35 -7.97 -12.69 -0.80
N ILE A 36 -7.04 -12.57 -1.77
CA ILE A 36 -5.98 -13.56 -2.02
C ILE A 36 -5.04 -13.66 -0.81
N LYS A 37 -4.51 -12.53 -0.30
CA LYS A 37 -3.58 -12.52 0.84
C LYS A 37 -4.18 -13.06 2.13
N ARG A 38 -5.49 -12.95 2.31
CA ARG A 38 -6.22 -13.50 3.47
C ARG A 38 -6.62 -14.96 3.30
N GLY A 39 -6.35 -15.57 2.16
CA GLY A 39 -6.75 -16.94 1.83
C GLY A 39 -8.26 -17.09 1.60
N SER A 40 -8.97 -15.99 1.36
CA SER A 40 -10.42 -15.96 1.11
C SER A 40 -10.76 -16.10 -0.38
N ALA A 41 -9.77 -15.97 -1.26
CA ALA A 41 -9.89 -16.21 -2.70
C ALA A 41 -8.62 -16.91 -3.20
N ASP A 42 -8.79 -17.78 -4.20
CA ASP A 42 -7.68 -18.41 -4.89
C ASP A 42 -6.95 -17.41 -5.80
N MET A 43 -5.69 -17.69 -6.10
CA MET A 43 -4.94 -16.90 -7.07
C MET A 43 -5.54 -17.09 -8.48
N PRO A 44 -5.90 -16.01 -9.19
CA PRO A 44 -6.47 -16.11 -10.53
C PRO A 44 -5.56 -16.85 -11.50
N GLU A 45 -6.15 -17.68 -12.37
CA GLU A 45 -5.43 -18.35 -13.44
C GLU A 45 -4.82 -17.32 -14.40
N GLY A 46 -3.48 -17.23 -14.41
CA GLY A 46 -2.74 -16.27 -15.24
C GLY A 46 -2.15 -15.08 -14.48
N LEU A 47 -2.40 -14.95 -13.17
CA LEU A 47 -1.69 -13.98 -12.34
C LEU A 47 -0.22 -14.42 -12.18
N ASN A 48 0.70 -13.58 -12.65
CA ASN A 48 2.12 -13.82 -12.48
C ASN A 48 2.52 -13.51 -11.02
N MET A 49 3.15 -14.49 -10.37
CA MET A 49 3.59 -14.38 -8.97
C MET A 49 4.60 -13.24 -8.74
N SER A 50 5.41 -12.89 -9.74
CA SER A 50 6.31 -11.73 -9.68
C SER A 50 5.53 -10.41 -9.63
N LEU A 51 4.47 -10.28 -10.42
CA LEU A 51 3.61 -9.08 -10.39
C LEU A 51 2.84 -8.99 -9.08
N PHE A 52 2.36 -10.12 -8.57
CA PHE A 52 1.69 -10.17 -7.27
C PHE A 52 2.64 -9.78 -6.12
N SER A 53 3.91 -10.20 -6.19
CA SER A 53 4.92 -9.81 -5.21
C SER A 53 5.21 -8.30 -5.26
N GLN A 54 5.25 -7.71 -6.46
CA GLN A 54 5.40 -6.25 -6.62
C GLN A 54 4.21 -5.48 -6.01
N VAL A 55 2.98 -5.96 -6.20
CA VAL A 55 1.80 -5.40 -5.51
C VAL A 55 1.97 -5.51 -3.99
N ASP A 56 2.43 -6.65 -3.48
CA ASP A 56 2.65 -6.86 -2.05
C ASP A 56 3.66 -5.88 -1.45
N GLU A 57 4.78 -5.65 -2.13
CA GLU A 57 5.81 -4.69 -1.72
C GLU A 57 5.24 -3.27 -1.60
N GLN A 58 4.49 -2.83 -2.62
CA GLN A 58 3.89 -1.50 -2.64
C GLN A 58 2.81 -1.32 -1.56
N VAL A 59 1.99 -2.34 -1.32
CA VAL A 59 1.01 -2.31 -0.22
C VAL A 59 1.70 -2.24 1.14
N MET A 60 2.81 -2.96 1.33
CA MET A 60 3.57 -2.89 2.59
C MET A 60 4.21 -1.52 2.79
N ALA A 61 4.77 -0.92 1.74
CA ALA A 61 5.30 0.44 1.78
C ALA A 61 4.22 1.46 2.16
N LEU A 62 3.04 1.37 1.55
CA LEU A 62 1.90 2.24 1.86
C LEU A 62 1.50 2.13 3.33
N LYS A 63 1.37 0.90 3.84
CA LYS A 63 1.05 0.66 5.27
C LYS A 63 2.08 1.29 6.20
N GLN A 64 3.37 1.19 5.84
CA GLN A 64 4.44 1.75 6.65
C GLN A 64 4.40 3.29 6.70
N GLU A 65 4.09 3.96 5.59
CA GLU A 65 3.92 5.42 5.57
C GLU A 65 2.69 5.88 6.35
N ILE A 66 1.57 5.16 6.22
CA ILE A 66 0.36 5.42 7.04
C ILE A 66 0.66 5.26 8.53
N ASP A 67 1.38 4.20 8.92
CA ASP A 67 1.80 4.00 10.31
C ASP A 67 2.74 5.10 10.79
N THR A 68 3.61 5.59 9.92
CA THR A 68 4.54 6.70 10.21
C THR A 68 3.77 8.00 10.44
N LEU A 69 2.76 8.30 9.62
CA LEU A 69 1.84 9.42 9.82
C LEU A 69 1.09 9.29 11.15
N ASN A 70 0.59 8.08 11.46
CA ASN A 70 -0.13 7.83 12.70
C ASN A 70 0.77 8.01 13.93
N LYS A 71 2.03 7.58 13.88
CA LYS A 71 3.03 7.82 14.93
C LYS A 71 3.27 9.32 15.13
N LEU A 72 3.44 10.08 14.05
CA LEU A 72 3.60 11.53 14.10
C LEU A 72 2.40 12.22 14.75
N LYS A 73 1.17 11.79 14.41
CA LYS A 73 -0.06 12.28 15.07
C LYS A 73 -0.03 12.08 16.59
N ARG A 74 0.56 10.99 17.09
CA ARG A 74 0.62 10.72 18.54
C ARG A 74 1.48 11.72 19.31
N GLU A 75 2.46 12.34 18.65
CA GLU A 75 3.29 13.40 19.25
C GLU A 75 2.46 14.63 19.66
N TRP A 76 1.21 14.75 19.20
CA TRP A 76 0.33 15.88 19.49
C TRP A 76 -0.68 15.63 20.61
N PHE A 77 -0.70 14.42 21.17
CA PHE A 77 -1.58 14.15 22.31
C PHE A 77 -1.10 14.99 23.50
N VAL A 78 -1.91 15.97 23.89
CA VAL A 78 -1.74 16.74 25.12
C VAL A 78 -2.63 16.08 26.18
N PHE A 79 -2.00 15.69 27.30
CA PHE A 79 -2.66 15.05 28.44
C PHE A 79 -3.07 16.08 29.48
#